data_AF-A0A940WA61-F1
#
_entry.id   AF-A0A940WA61-F1
#
_cell.length_a   1.000
_cell.length_b   1.000
_cell.length_c   1.000
_cell.angle_alpha   90.00
_cell.angle_beta   90.00
_cell.angle_gamma   90.00
#
_symmetry.space_group_name_H-M   'P 1'
#
loop_
_entity.id
_entity.type
_entity.pdbx_description
1 polymer ?
#
loop_
_entity_poly.entity_id
_entity_poly.type
_entity_poly.pdbx_seq_one_letter_code
_entity_poly.pdbx_strand_id
1 'polypeptide(L)' 'TPQGYGYAVFGKVVEGMDVVDKIRAVPTGKAGMFQDVPLQPVTITKAAIVPE' A
#
# COMPACT_ATOMS: atom_id res chain seq x y z
N THR A 1 -9.43 6.63 -24.34
CA THR A 1 -10.03 5.35 -24.78
C THR A 1 -11.26 5.07 -23.94
N PRO A 2 -12.39 4.60 -24.51
CA PRO A 2 -13.59 4.29 -23.73
C PRO A 2 -13.41 2.91 -23.07
N GLN A 3 -12.64 2.86 -21.99
CA GLN A 3 -12.36 1.64 -21.24
C GLN A 3 -12.97 1.79 -19.85
N GLY A 4 -14.16 1.20 -19.67
CA GLY A 4 -14.97 1.24 -18.44
C GLY A 4 -14.38 0.46 -17.26
N TYR A 5 -13.05 0.39 -17.14
CA TYR A 5 -12.37 -0.21 -16.02
C TYR A 5 -11.93 0.91 -15.07
N GLY A 6 -12.51 0.93 -13.87
CA GLY A 6 -12.14 1.81 -12.77
C GLY A 6 -11.74 0.99 -11.54
N TYR A 7 -11.30 1.69 -10.50
CA TYR A 7 -10.96 1.08 -9.21
C TYR A 7 -12.06 1.42 -8.19
N ALA A 8 -12.67 0.39 -7.59
CA ALA A 8 -13.71 0.58 -6.59
C ALA A 8 -13.11 1.06 -5.27
N VAL A 9 -13.43 2.29 -4.86
CA VAL A 9 -13.06 2.84 -3.56
C VAL A 9 -14.03 2.30 -2.50
N PHE A 10 -13.52 1.70 -1.43
CA PHE A 10 -14.33 1.10 -0.35
C PHE A 10 -13.96 1.59 1.06
N GLY A 11 -13.00 2.51 1.18
CA GLY A 11 -12.54 3.00 2.46
C GLY A 11 -11.51 4.13 2.33
N LYS A 12 -11.11 4.67 3.48
CA LYS A 12 -10.05 5.68 3.60
C LYS A 12 -9.24 5.43 4.86
N VAL A 13 -7.98 5.85 4.83
CA VAL A 13 -7.13 5.90 6.03
C VAL A 13 -7.62 7.06 6.89
N VAL A 14 -8.04 6.76 8.13
CA VAL A 14 -8.50 7.79 9.09
C VAL A 14 -7.36 8.30 9.97
N GLU A 15 -6.35 7.47 10.21
CA GLU A 15 -5.16 7.78 11.03
C GLU A 15 -3.92 7.10 10.44
N GLY A 16 -2.73 7.67 10.69
CA GLY A 16 -1.45 7.09 10.25
C GLY A 16 -1.04 7.39 8.80
N MET A 17 -1.54 8.48 8.19
CA MET A 17 -1.11 8.89 6.85
C MET A 17 0.39 9.22 6.76
N ASP A 18 1.01 9.67 7.84
CA ASP A 18 2.46 9.87 7.90
C ASP A 18 3.24 8.54 7.76
N VAL A 19 2.68 7.45 8.28
CA VAL A 19 3.24 6.09 8.12
C VAL A 19 3.11 5.63 6.67
N VAL A 20 1.96 5.90 6.04
CA VAL A 20 1.77 5.64 4.60
C VAL A 20 2.81 6.39 3.76
N ASP A 21 3.04 7.67 4.06
CA ASP A 21 4.04 8.48 3.35
C ASP A 21 5.48 7.96 3.57
N LYS A 22 5.80 7.49 4.78
CA LYS A 22 7.11 6.83 5.05
C LYS A 22 7.26 5.55 4.23
N ILE A 23 6.22 4.71 4.15
CA ILE A 23 6.23 3.48 3.35
C ILE A 23 6.41 3.80 1.86
N ARG A 24 5.76 4.85 1.35
CA ARG A 24 5.90 5.30 -0.04
C ARG A 24 7.34 5.63 -0.43
N ALA A 25 8.15 6.11 0.52
CA ALA A 25 9.50 6.59 0.27
C ALA A 25 10.60 5.54 0.48
N VAL A 26 10.26 4.29 0.85
CA VAL A 26 11.29 3.26 1.08
C VAL A 26 12.03 2.93 -0.22
N PRO A 27 13.34 2.61 -0.16
CA PRO A 27 14.08 2.15 -1.33
C PRO A 27 13.46 0.90 -1.96
N THR A 28 13.28 0.92 -3.27
CA THR A 28 12.75 -0.20 -4.05
C THR A 28 13.77 -0.74 -5.05
N GLY A 29 13.52 -1.95 -5.55
CA GLY A 29 14.28 -2.59 -6.62
C GLY A 29 13.46 -3.63 -7.38
N LYS A 30 14.09 -4.26 -8.37
CA LYS A 30 13.45 -5.30 -9.17
C LYS A 30 13.47 -6.64 -8.44
N ALA A 31 12.35 -7.37 -8.47
CA ALA A 31 12.27 -8.76 -8.05
C ALA A 31 11.46 -9.56 -9.07
N GLY A 32 12.11 -10.46 -9.82
CA GLY A 32 11.49 -11.16 -10.94
C GLY A 32 10.93 -10.18 -11.97
N MET A 33 9.63 -10.27 -12.25
CA MET A 33 8.92 -9.39 -13.19
C MET A 33 8.43 -8.08 -12.56
N PHE A 34 8.62 -7.87 -11.25
CA PHE A 34 8.15 -6.69 -10.53
C PHE A 34 9.26 -5.62 -10.42
N GLN A 35 8.90 -4.34 -10.62
CA GLN A 35 9.87 -3.23 -10.73
C GLN A 35 10.11 -2.45 -9.44
N ASP A 36 9.10 -2.36 -8.57
CA ASP A 36 9.08 -1.46 -7.41
C ASP A 36 8.90 -2.23 -6.09
N VAL A 37 9.67 -3.30 -5.90
CA VAL A 37 9.61 -4.12 -4.68
C VAL A 37 10.49 -3.49 -3.61
N PRO A 38 9.98 -3.23 -2.39
CA PRO A 38 10.81 -2.72 -1.29
C PRO A 38 12.04 -3.61 -1.04
N LEU A 39 13.22 -2.99 -0.93
CA LEU A 39 14.47 -3.71 -0.66
C LEU A 39 14.48 -4.33 0.74
N GLN A 40 13.80 -3.69 1.68
CA GLN A 40 13.47 -4.26 2.98
C GLN A 40 11.96 -4.48 3.05
N PRO A 41 11.48 -5.68 3.40
CA PRO A 41 10.04 -5.97 3.46
C PRO A 41 9.30 -5.04 4.44
N VAL A 42 8.21 -4.44 3.97
CA VAL A 42 7.25 -3.71 4.81
C VAL A 42 6.12 -4.67 5.16
N THR A 43 6.20 -5.30 6.34
CA THR A 43 5.30 -6.39 6.74
C THR A 43 4.14 -5.89 7.60
N ILE A 44 2.90 -6.24 7.22
CA ILE A 44 1.74 -6.11 8.11
C ILE A 44 1.82 -7.21 9.17
N THR A 45 2.09 -6.84 10.42
CA THR A 45 2.28 -7.81 11.52
C THR A 45 0.95 -8.30 12.11
N LYS A 46 -0.10 -7.49 12.06
CA LYS A 46 -1.45 -7.81 12.53
C LYS A 46 -2.48 -6.90 11.85
N ALA A 47 -3.67 -7.45 11.56
CA ALA A 47 -4.85 -6.69 11.19
C ALA A 47 -6.03 -7.17 12.05
N ALA A 48 -6.84 -6.25 12.55
CA ALA A 48 -7.99 -6.56 13.41
C ALA A 48 -9.09 -5.52 13.21
N ILE A 49 -10.34 -5.94 13.41
CA ILE A 49 -11.47 -5.02 13.56
C ILE A 49 -11.35 -4.41 14.95
N VAL A 50 -11.27 -3.08 15.03
CA VAL A 50 -11.22 -2.37 16.31
C VAL A 50 -12.65 -2.31 16.87
N PRO A 51 -12.85 -2.61 18.17
CA PRO A 51 -14.13 -2.36 18.84
C PRO A 51 -14.48 -0.86 18.78
N GLU A 52 -15.77 -0.54 18.77
CA GLU A 52 -16.24 0.85 18.89
C GLU A 52 -15.80 1.52 20.21
#